data_AF-A0A6L7I631-F1
#
_entry.id   AF-A0A6L7I631-F1
#
_cell.length_a   1.000
_cell.length_b   1.000
_cell.length_c   1.000
_cell.angle_alpha   90.00
_cell.angle_beta   90.00
_cell.angle_gamma   90.00
#
_symmetry.space_group_name_H-M   'P 1'
#
loop_
_entity.id
_entity.type
_entity.pdbx_description
1 polymer ?
#
loop_
_entity_poly.entity_id
_entity_poly.type
_entity_poly.pdbx_seq_one_letter_code
_entity_poly.pdbx_strand_id
1 'polypeptide(L)'
;MDVKDKAAPADNGKRFPRLDNRELVKTSFWISQIFMIIATVAGVYLAAQEGLSQAITFDNLTNKQNNYYLRHALYDEVQDNVSIINEYADFIAGKAPFDIKNHRPALASFVWENMRYSPYTLETPPQLLSQTRRFYLEVDDIIGKIEGRVYGAKYGGDLLKALTKAMSEDTLPALKTNYTALADELRRNDIIVD
;
A
#
# COMPACT_ATOMS: atom_id res chain seq x y z
N MET A 1 -96.19 10.52 68.48
CA MET A 1 -96.92 10.21 67.23
C MET A 1 -95.91 9.76 66.22
N ASP A 2 -95.87 8.45 66.00
CA ASP A 2 -95.34 7.77 64.81
C ASP A 2 -96.12 8.26 63.56
N VAL A 3 -95.70 8.09 62.30
CA VAL A 3 -94.69 7.23 61.63
C VAL A 3 -94.08 8.07 60.45
N LYS A 4 -93.24 7.65 59.47
CA LYS A 4 -92.82 6.33 58.96
C LYS A 4 -91.46 6.35 58.20
N ASP A 5 -90.95 5.15 57.92
CA ASP A 5 -90.12 4.65 56.79
C ASP A 5 -89.83 5.61 55.58
N LYS A 6 -88.69 5.52 54.85
CA LYS A 6 -87.84 4.33 54.56
C LYS A 6 -86.49 4.72 53.90
N ALA A 7 -85.57 3.74 53.87
CA ALA A 7 -84.48 3.53 52.89
C ALA A 7 -83.16 4.33 52.97
N ALA A 8 -82.07 3.62 53.28
CA ALA A 8 -80.73 3.79 52.68
C ALA A 8 -80.72 3.14 51.27
N PRO A 9 -79.73 3.35 50.35
CA PRO A 9 -78.33 3.82 50.52
C PRO A 9 -78.06 5.10 49.65
N ALA A 10 -76.85 5.58 49.29
CA ALA A 10 -75.54 4.95 49.13
C ALA A 10 -74.37 5.96 49.17
N ASP A 11 -73.15 5.41 49.29
CA ASP A 11 -71.88 6.11 49.13
C ASP A 11 -71.80 6.82 47.76
N ASN A 12 -71.74 8.16 47.79
CA ASN A 12 -71.55 9.03 46.63
C ASN A 12 -70.16 9.69 46.64
N GLY A 13 -69.13 8.91 47.00
CA GLY A 13 -67.77 9.21 46.61
C GLY A 13 -67.67 9.34 45.08
N LYS A 14 -67.64 10.59 44.58
CA LYS A 14 -67.44 10.92 43.16
C LYS A 14 -66.11 10.31 42.68
N ARG A 15 -66.17 9.11 42.13
CA ARG A 15 -65.04 8.51 41.40
C ARG A 15 -64.79 9.35 40.15
N PHE A 16 -63.75 10.18 40.20
CA PHE A 16 -63.18 10.78 39.00
C PHE A 16 -62.95 9.69 37.95
N PRO A 17 -63.32 9.91 36.67
CA PRO A 17 -63.04 8.94 35.63
C PRO A 17 -61.52 8.75 35.56
N ARG A 18 -61.06 7.53 35.87
CA ARG A 18 -59.68 7.15 35.63
C ARG A 18 -59.47 7.16 34.12
N LEU A 19 -58.88 8.23 33.60
CA LEU A 19 -58.42 8.31 32.21
C LEU A 19 -57.59 7.05 31.91
N ASP A 20 -57.92 6.35 30.83
CA ASP A 20 -57.36 5.03 30.55
C ASP A 20 -55.94 5.14 29.98
N ASN A 21 -55.01 5.49 30.87
CA ASN A 21 -53.59 5.65 30.57
C ASN A 21 -52.94 4.35 30.05
N ARG A 22 -53.63 3.21 30.02
CA ARG A 22 -53.12 1.95 29.45
C ARG A 22 -52.77 2.09 27.96
N GLU A 23 -53.52 2.86 27.19
CA GLU A 23 -53.22 3.04 25.75
C GLU A 23 -52.02 3.95 25.52
N LEU A 24 -51.87 5.01 26.32
CA LEU A 24 -50.68 5.88 26.32
C LEU A 24 -49.42 5.11 26.76
N VAL A 25 -49.52 4.28 27.81
CA VAL A 25 -48.41 3.44 28.28
C VAL A 25 -48.03 2.38 27.24
N LYS A 26 -49.00 1.72 26.58
CA LYS A 26 -48.73 0.77 25.49
C LYS A 26 -48.09 1.45 24.28
N THR A 27 -48.59 2.61 23.87
CA THR A 27 -48.06 3.37 22.74
C THR A 27 -46.65 3.88 23.03
N SER A 28 -46.41 4.40 24.24
CA SER A 28 -45.08 4.82 24.71
C SER A 28 -44.08 3.65 24.77
N PHE A 29 -44.53 2.46 25.19
CA PHE A 29 -43.71 1.24 25.17
C PHE A 29 -43.30 0.84 23.75
N TRP A 30 -44.25 0.81 22.80
CA TRP A 30 -43.95 0.49 21.40
C TRP A 30 -43.02 1.50 20.74
N ILE A 31 -43.22 2.80 21.00
CA ILE A 31 -42.32 3.87 20.53
C ILE A 31 -40.92 3.67 21.11
N SER A 32 -40.80 3.43 22.42
CA SER A 32 -39.51 3.17 23.09
C SER A 32 -38.80 1.94 22.49
N GLN A 33 -39.54 0.87 22.21
CA GLN A 33 -38.97 -0.34 21.60
C GLN A 33 -38.49 -0.10 20.16
N ILE A 34 -39.22 0.68 19.36
CA ILE A 34 -38.80 1.08 18.01
C ILE A 34 -37.53 1.94 18.09
N PHE A 35 -37.47 2.91 19.00
CA PHE A 35 -36.26 3.71 19.22
C PHE A 35 -35.07 2.85 19.71
N MET A 36 -35.29 1.86 20.58
CA MET A 36 -34.26 0.92 21.02
C MET A 36 -33.70 0.10 19.85
N ILE A 37 -34.57 -0.42 18.98
CA ILE A 37 -34.18 -1.19 17.79
C ILE A 37 -33.39 -0.29 16.83
N ILE A 38 -33.88 0.92 16.53
CA ILE A 38 -33.18 1.89 15.68
C ILE A 38 -31.81 2.26 16.27
N ALA A 39 -31.73 2.53 17.58
CA ALA A 39 -30.47 2.85 18.25
C ALA A 39 -29.48 1.68 18.21
N THR A 40 -29.95 0.44 18.36
CA THR A 40 -29.10 -0.76 18.28
C THR A 40 -28.57 -0.96 16.87
N VAL A 41 -29.43 -0.87 15.86
CA VAL A 41 -29.04 -1.00 14.44
C VAL A 41 -28.10 0.13 14.02
N ALA A 42 -28.38 1.37 14.42
CA ALA A 42 -27.51 2.52 14.14
C ALA A 42 -26.15 2.39 14.84
N GLY A 43 -26.12 1.94 16.10
CA GLY A 43 -24.87 1.70 16.83
C GLY A 43 -24.00 0.63 16.18
N VAL A 44 -24.58 -0.49 15.76
CA VAL A 44 -23.86 -1.55 15.02
C VAL A 44 -23.41 -1.05 13.64
N TYR A 45 -24.24 -0.30 12.92
CA TYR A 45 -23.89 0.27 11.62
C TYR A 45 -22.69 1.22 11.70
N LEU A 46 -22.69 2.16 12.65
CA LEU A 46 -21.59 3.10 12.86
C LEU A 46 -20.29 2.38 13.27
N ALA A 47 -20.38 1.41 14.20
CA ALA A 47 -19.22 0.61 14.59
C ALA A 47 -18.64 -0.22 13.42
N ALA A 48 -19.50 -0.77 12.56
CA ALA A 48 -19.08 -1.49 11.36
C ALA A 48 -18.47 -0.57 10.29
N GLN A 49 -18.99 0.64 10.13
CA GLN A 49 -18.47 1.65 9.21
C GLN A 49 -17.05 2.10 9.61
N GLU A 50 -16.84 2.41 10.89
CA GLU A 50 -15.50 2.75 11.42
C GLU A 50 -14.53 1.58 11.27
N GLY A 51 -14.95 0.36 11.61
CA GLY A 51 -14.12 -0.84 11.45
C GLY A 51 -13.70 -1.12 10.01
N LEU A 52 -14.61 -0.94 9.03
CA LEU A 52 -14.29 -1.06 7.61
C LEU A 52 -13.34 0.05 7.13
N SER A 53 -13.58 1.29 7.54
CA SER A 53 -12.73 2.44 7.22
C SER A 53 -11.30 2.23 7.72
N GLN A 54 -11.15 1.77 8.96
CA GLN A 54 -9.85 1.45 9.56
C GLN A 54 -9.17 0.27 8.85
N ALA A 55 -9.91 -0.79 8.49
CA ALA A 55 -9.37 -1.93 7.76
C ALA A 55 -8.86 -1.56 6.35
N ILE A 56 -9.61 -0.75 5.60
CA ILE A 56 -9.18 -0.24 4.28
C ILE A 56 -7.94 0.64 4.41
N THR A 57 -7.89 1.49 5.45
CA THR A 57 -6.73 2.35 5.70
C THR A 57 -5.48 1.51 6.04
N PHE A 58 -5.64 0.49 6.89
CA PHE A 58 -4.56 -0.44 7.25
C PHE A 58 -4.05 -1.23 6.03
N ASP A 59 -4.93 -1.76 5.18
CA ASP A 59 -4.54 -2.46 3.96
C ASP A 59 -3.78 -1.53 2.99
N ASN A 60 -4.28 -0.31 2.78
CA ASN A 60 -3.63 0.70 1.94
C ASN A 60 -2.21 1.04 2.41
N LEU A 61 -2.04 1.23 3.72
CA LEU A 61 -0.74 1.52 4.34
C LEU A 61 0.21 0.31 4.29
N THR A 62 -0.30 -0.91 4.48
CA THR A 62 0.46 -2.16 4.35
C THR A 62 0.96 -2.34 2.91
N ASN A 63 0.10 -2.09 1.92
CA ASN A 63 0.46 -2.17 0.50
C ASN A 63 1.54 -1.12 0.15
N LYS A 64 1.42 0.12 0.65
CA LYS A 64 2.45 1.16 0.51
C LYS A 64 3.79 0.78 1.15
N GLN A 65 3.77 0.13 2.32
CA GLN A 65 4.99 -0.36 2.99
C GLN A 65 5.66 -1.49 2.21
N ASN A 66 4.88 -2.47 1.73
CA ASN A 66 5.42 -3.53 0.87
C ASN A 66 6.00 -2.97 -0.44
N ASN A 67 5.36 -1.94 -1.01
CA ASN A 67 5.86 -1.28 -2.20
C ASN A 67 7.11 -0.44 -1.95
N TYR A 68 7.19 0.22 -0.78
CA TYR A 68 8.40 0.91 -0.33
C TYR A 68 9.61 -0.02 -0.36
N TYR A 69 9.54 -1.16 0.33
CA TYR A 69 10.65 -2.13 0.38
C TYR A 69 10.98 -2.71 -1.00
N LEU A 70 9.97 -2.98 -1.84
CA LEU A 70 10.21 -3.48 -3.20
C LEU A 70 11.00 -2.48 -4.07
N ARG A 71 10.66 -1.19 -3.99
CA ARG A 71 11.33 -0.12 -4.75
C ARG A 71 12.71 0.24 -4.18
N HIS A 72 12.87 0.17 -2.86
CA HIS A 72 14.16 0.35 -2.20
C HIS A 72 15.13 -0.76 -2.60
N ALA A 73 14.72 -2.03 -2.48
CA ALA A 73 15.55 -3.17 -2.86
C ALA A 73 15.91 -3.15 -4.36
N LEU A 74 15.01 -2.66 -5.23
CA LEU A 74 15.32 -2.48 -6.65
C LEU A 74 16.37 -1.38 -6.88
N TYR A 75 16.28 -0.27 -6.14
CA TYR A 75 17.27 0.80 -6.20
C TYR A 75 18.65 0.30 -5.77
N ASP A 76 18.73 -0.43 -4.66
CA ASP A 76 19.99 -1.00 -4.15
C ASP A 76 20.61 -1.97 -5.19
N GLU A 77 19.81 -2.91 -5.72
CA GLU A 77 20.26 -3.86 -6.76
C GLU A 77 20.79 -3.13 -8.01
N VAL A 78 20.07 -2.12 -8.51
CA VAL A 78 20.49 -1.37 -9.71
C VAL A 78 21.72 -0.51 -9.41
N GLN A 79 21.85 0.06 -8.21
CA GLN A 79 23.03 0.85 -7.80
C GLN A 79 24.30 -0.01 -7.70
N ASP A 80 24.20 -1.20 -7.09
CA ASP A 80 25.31 -2.14 -7.00
C ASP A 80 25.74 -2.61 -8.40
N ASN A 81 24.77 -2.98 -9.25
CA ASN A 81 25.05 -3.36 -10.63
C ASN A 81 25.71 -2.24 -11.44
N VAL A 82 25.24 -1.00 -11.31
CA VAL A 82 25.89 0.18 -11.93
C VAL A 82 27.36 0.30 -11.51
N SER A 83 27.67 0.00 -10.25
CA SER A 83 29.04 0.03 -9.73
C SER A 83 29.89 -1.09 -10.35
N ILE A 84 29.39 -2.34 -10.30
CA ILE A 84 30.02 -3.53 -10.90
C ILE A 84 30.31 -3.34 -12.41
N ILE A 85 29.36 -2.77 -13.16
CA ILE A 85 29.50 -2.55 -14.59
C ILE A 85 30.55 -1.46 -14.89
N ASN A 86 30.63 -0.41 -14.07
CA ASN A 86 31.68 0.61 -14.21
C ASN A 86 33.08 0.02 -13.95
N GLU A 87 33.25 -0.78 -12.89
CA GLU A 87 34.51 -1.45 -12.60
C GLU A 87 34.93 -2.40 -13.74
N TYR A 88 33.99 -3.18 -14.26
CA TYR A 88 34.23 -4.05 -15.41
C TYR A 88 34.60 -3.26 -16.67
N ALA A 89 33.93 -2.14 -16.95
CA ALA A 89 34.23 -1.26 -18.08
C ALA A 89 35.65 -0.66 -18.00
N ASP A 90 36.09 -0.24 -16.80
CA ASP A 90 37.47 0.22 -16.58
C ASP A 90 38.49 -0.92 -16.75
N PHE A 91 38.20 -2.11 -16.24
CA PHE A 91 39.05 -3.29 -16.38
C PHE A 91 39.30 -3.66 -17.85
N ILE A 92 38.24 -3.76 -18.67
CA ILE A 92 38.39 -4.12 -20.09
C ILE A 92 39.04 -3.01 -20.92
N ALA A 93 38.78 -1.73 -20.61
CA ALA A 93 39.37 -0.60 -21.31
C ALA A 93 40.87 -0.43 -20.99
N GLY A 94 41.28 -0.71 -19.75
CA GLY A 94 42.65 -0.50 -19.28
C GLY A 94 43.65 -1.61 -19.67
N LYS A 95 43.20 -2.87 -19.77
CA LYS A 95 44.11 -4.02 -20.01
C LYS A 95 43.68 -5.00 -21.10
N ALA A 96 42.52 -4.81 -21.73
CA ALA A 96 41.97 -5.62 -22.82
C ALA A 96 42.41 -7.11 -22.79
N PRO A 97 41.99 -7.87 -21.76
CA PRO A 97 42.48 -9.24 -21.55
C PRO A 97 42.30 -10.11 -22.78
N PHE A 98 43.21 -11.07 -23.01
CA PHE A 98 43.03 -12.06 -24.07
C PHE A 98 41.79 -12.96 -23.84
N ASP A 99 41.30 -12.98 -22.59
CA ASP A 99 40.24 -13.81 -22.08
C ASP A 99 39.20 -12.99 -21.30
N ILE A 100 38.49 -12.10 -22.02
CA ILE A 100 37.42 -11.27 -21.46
C ILE A 100 36.26 -12.14 -20.94
N LYS A 101 35.99 -13.29 -21.57
CA LYS A 101 34.88 -14.19 -21.23
C LYS A 101 34.95 -14.71 -19.81
N ASN A 102 36.14 -15.06 -19.34
CA ASN A 102 36.35 -15.52 -17.96
C ASN A 102 36.30 -14.39 -16.90
N HIS A 103 36.05 -13.14 -17.33
CA HIS A 103 35.92 -11.97 -16.46
C HIS A 103 34.54 -11.30 -16.55
N ARG A 104 33.52 -11.98 -17.10
CA ARG A 104 32.14 -11.46 -17.19
C ARG A 104 31.65 -11.03 -15.79
N PRO A 105 31.09 -9.82 -15.62
CA PRO A 105 30.57 -9.38 -14.34
C PRO A 105 29.35 -10.20 -13.93
N ALA A 106 29.30 -10.59 -12.66
CA ALA A 106 28.14 -11.23 -12.05
C ALA A 106 27.16 -10.13 -11.58
N LEU A 107 26.12 -9.88 -12.37
CA LEU A 107 25.08 -8.92 -12.03
C LEU A 107 24.04 -9.55 -11.10
N ALA A 108 23.59 -8.80 -10.10
CA ALA A 108 22.43 -9.16 -9.32
C ALA A 108 21.15 -8.94 -10.15
N SER A 109 20.19 -9.86 -10.07
CA SER A 109 18.86 -9.69 -10.68
C SER A 109 17.76 -10.33 -9.83
N PHE A 110 18.06 -10.62 -8.57
CA PHE A 110 17.14 -11.32 -7.66
C PHE A 110 15.87 -10.50 -7.43
N VAL A 111 15.99 -9.20 -7.14
CA VAL A 111 14.84 -8.32 -6.93
C VAL A 111 14.08 -8.18 -8.23
N TRP A 112 14.76 -7.82 -9.32
CA TRP A 112 14.14 -7.68 -10.64
C TRP A 112 13.37 -8.93 -11.11
N GLU A 113 13.96 -10.13 -11.00
CA GLU A 113 13.29 -11.38 -11.38
C GLU A 113 12.14 -11.73 -10.43
N ASN A 114 12.21 -11.39 -9.14
CA ASN A 114 11.10 -11.62 -8.21
C ASN A 114 9.96 -10.61 -8.37
N MET A 115 10.20 -9.41 -8.90
CA MET A 115 9.15 -8.42 -9.17
C MET A 115 8.02 -8.98 -10.05
N ARG A 116 8.31 -9.89 -10.99
CA ARG A 116 7.27 -10.52 -11.84
C ARG A 116 6.20 -11.32 -11.06
N TYR A 117 6.51 -11.70 -9.82
CA TYR A 117 5.62 -12.45 -8.92
C TYR A 117 5.02 -11.58 -7.80
N SER A 118 5.54 -10.36 -7.61
CA SER A 118 5.03 -9.42 -6.60
C SER A 118 3.79 -8.67 -7.13
N PRO A 119 2.65 -8.68 -6.40
CA PRO A 119 1.47 -7.90 -6.80
C PRO A 119 1.74 -6.39 -6.80
N TYR A 120 2.68 -5.92 -5.97
CA TYR A 120 3.04 -4.51 -5.79
C TYR A 120 3.89 -3.92 -6.94
N THR A 121 4.37 -4.76 -7.85
CA THR A 121 5.18 -4.33 -8.99
C THR A 121 4.43 -3.38 -9.92
N LEU A 122 3.15 -3.63 -10.20
CA LEU A 122 2.37 -2.84 -11.16
C LEU A 122 1.97 -1.44 -10.63
N GLU A 123 2.09 -1.23 -9.32
CA GLU A 123 1.98 0.09 -8.69
C GLU A 123 3.28 0.91 -8.81
N THR A 124 4.41 0.29 -9.18
CA THR A 124 5.67 1.00 -9.47
C THR A 124 5.55 1.71 -10.82
N PRO A 125 6.01 2.98 -10.96
CA PRO A 125 5.91 3.73 -12.21
C PRO A 125 6.43 2.94 -13.43
N PRO A 126 5.62 2.71 -14.49
CA PRO A 126 6.00 1.87 -15.63
C PRO A 126 7.27 2.32 -16.36
N GLN A 127 7.62 3.60 -16.27
CA GLN A 127 8.84 4.17 -16.80
C GLN A 127 10.09 3.57 -16.12
N LEU A 128 10.10 3.49 -14.78
CA LEU A 128 11.21 2.96 -14.00
C LEU A 128 11.43 1.46 -14.27
N LEU A 129 10.33 0.70 -14.35
CA LEU A 129 10.37 -0.71 -14.74
C LEU A 129 10.91 -0.87 -16.18
N SER A 130 10.49 0.00 -17.10
CA SER A 130 10.94 -0.04 -18.50
C SER A 130 12.41 0.36 -18.67
N GLN A 131 12.90 1.36 -17.92
CA GLN A 131 14.29 1.79 -17.91
C GLN A 131 15.19 0.71 -17.32
N THR A 132 14.81 0.14 -16.18
CA THR A 132 15.56 -0.96 -15.52
C THR A 132 15.65 -2.20 -16.43
N ARG A 133 14.53 -2.60 -17.06
CA ARG A 133 14.52 -3.70 -18.04
C ARG A 133 15.44 -3.44 -19.23
N ARG A 134 15.42 -2.23 -19.78
CA ARG A 134 16.27 -1.86 -20.93
C ARG A 134 17.74 -1.91 -20.55
N PHE A 135 18.10 -1.35 -19.40
CA PHE A 135 19.45 -1.39 -18.86
C PHE A 135 20.01 -2.80 -18.77
N TYR A 136 19.30 -3.74 -18.13
CA TYR A 136 19.76 -5.13 -18.06
C TYR A 136 19.95 -5.78 -19.46
N LEU A 137 19.03 -5.54 -20.40
CA LEU A 137 19.14 -6.07 -21.75
C LEU A 137 20.28 -5.45 -22.57
N GLU A 138 20.50 -4.14 -22.45
CA GLU A 138 21.56 -3.41 -23.15
C GLU A 138 22.94 -3.75 -22.59
N VAL A 139 23.07 -3.92 -21.27
CA VAL A 139 24.31 -4.41 -20.63
C VAL A 139 24.64 -5.81 -21.13
N ASP A 140 23.68 -6.74 -21.14
CA ASP A 140 23.91 -8.12 -21.59
C ASP A 140 24.30 -8.20 -23.08
N ASP A 141 23.63 -7.42 -23.93
CA ASP A 141 23.93 -7.29 -25.36
C ASP A 141 25.34 -6.70 -25.61
N ILE A 142 25.72 -5.62 -24.91
CA ILE A 142 27.05 -5.01 -25.03
C ILE A 142 28.13 -6.01 -24.57
N ILE A 143 27.94 -6.66 -23.43
CA ILE A 143 28.87 -7.68 -22.91
C ILE A 143 28.99 -8.84 -23.90
N GLY A 144 27.88 -9.39 -24.39
CA GLY A 144 27.87 -10.46 -25.39
C GLY A 144 28.58 -10.08 -26.68
N LYS A 145 28.47 -8.82 -27.14
CA LYS A 145 29.19 -8.30 -28.31
C LYS A 145 30.68 -8.09 -28.06
N ILE A 146 31.11 -7.72 -26.85
CA ILE A 146 32.53 -7.67 -26.47
C ILE A 146 33.11 -9.10 -26.45
N GLU A 147 32.45 -10.02 -25.76
CA GLU A 147 32.84 -11.44 -25.69
C GLU A 147 32.88 -12.13 -27.06
N GLY A 148 31.93 -11.78 -27.94
CA GLY A 148 31.85 -12.20 -29.33
C GLY A 148 32.86 -11.52 -30.27
N ARG A 149 33.68 -10.58 -29.77
CA ARG A 149 34.62 -9.75 -30.54
C ARG A 149 33.98 -8.90 -31.65
N VAL A 150 32.67 -8.65 -31.55
CA VAL A 150 31.93 -7.71 -32.41
C VAL A 150 32.28 -6.27 -32.00
N TYR A 151 32.41 -6.02 -30.70
CA TYR A 151 32.90 -4.76 -30.15
C TYR A 151 34.32 -4.93 -29.58
N GLY A 152 35.19 -3.97 -29.87
CA GLY A 152 36.50 -3.88 -29.22
C GLY A 152 36.35 -3.47 -27.75
N ALA A 153 37.20 -4.01 -26.88
CA ALA A 153 37.10 -3.85 -25.41
C ALA A 153 36.94 -2.38 -24.96
N LYS A 154 37.71 -1.45 -25.55
CA LYS A 154 37.59 -0.02 -25.26
C LYS A 154 36.22 0.55 -25.65
N TYR A 155 35.78 0.33 -26.90
CA TYR A 155 34.48 0.82 -27.38
C TYR A 155 33.31 0.25 -26.58
N GLY A 156 33.35 -1.05 -26.25
CA GLY A 156 32.36 -1.67 -25.38
C GLY A 156 32.36 -1.12 -23.96
N GLY A 157 33.55 -0.87 -23.37
CA GLY A 157 33.67 -0.19 -22.07
C GLY A 157 33.12 1.23 -22.08
N ASP A 158 33.42 2.02 -23.13
CA ASP A 158 32.89 3.37 -23.31
C ASP A 158 31.35 3.36 -23.43
N LEU A 159 30.76 2.37 -24.11
CA LEU A 159 29.30 2.18 -24.15
C LEU A 159 28.70 1.81 -22.79
N LEU A 160 29.32 0.86 -22.06
CA LEU A 160 28.88 0.48 -20.72
C LEU A 160 28.91 1.69 -19.77
N LYS A 161 29.95 2.53 -19.85
CA LYS A 161 30.05 3.79 -19.09
C LYS A 161 28.98 4.82 -19.47
N ALA A 162 28.64 4.94 -20.75
CA ALA A 162 27.55 5.82 -21.18
C ALA A 162 26.19 5.35 -20.61
N LEU A 163 25.96 4.03 -20.62
CA LEU A 163 24.73 3.41 -20.12
C LEU A 163 24.60 3.50 -18.59
N THR A 164 25.65 3.19 -17.84
CA THR A 164 25.67 3.36 -16.37
C THR A 164 25.58 4.82 -15.95
N LYS A 165 26.16 5.74 -16.72
CA LYS A 165 26.01 7.18 -16.50
C LYS A 165 24.55 7.63 -16.63
N ALA A 166 23.85 7.25 -17.71
CA ALA A 166 22.43 7.57 -17.87
C ALA A 166 21.56 6.95 -16.76
N MET A 167 21.86 5.71 -16.34
CA MET A 167 21.21 5.08 -15.19
C MET A 167 21.43 5.89 -13.89
N SER A 168 22.64 6.41 -13.67
CA SER A 168 23.03 7.18 -12.49
C SER A 168 22.48 8.60 -12.45
N GLU A 169 22.35 9.26 -13.61
CA GLU A 169 21.90 10.66 -13.71
C GLU A 169 20.37 10.77 -13.76
N ASP A 170 19.68 9.82 -14.41
CA ASP A 170 18.22 9.89 -14.59
C ASP A 170 17.44 8.90 -13.71
N THR A 171 17.74 7.60 -13.83
CA THR A 171 16.82 6.54 -13.37
C THR A 171 16.99 6.21 -11.89
N LEU A 172 18.22 6.13 -11.37
CA LEU A 172 18.50 5.93 -9.94
C LEU A 172 17.96 7.10 -9.07
N PRO A 173 18.15 8.38 -9.44
CA PRO A 173 17.51 9.50 -8.75
C PRO A 173 15.98 9.46 -8.80
N ALA A 174 15.39 9.02 -9.92
CA ALA A 174 13.95 8.87 -10.05
C ALA A 174 13.39 7.72 -9.19
N LEU A 175 14.06 6.56 -9.14
CA LEU A 175 13.78 5.46 -8.20
C LEU A 175 13.85 5.96 -6.75
N LYS A 176 14.93 6.67 -6.41
CA LYS A 176 15.13 7.25 -5.07
C LYS A 176 14.01 8.16 -4.65
N THR A 177 13.70 9.16 -5.49
CA THR A 177 12.58 10.09 -5.27
C THR A 177 11.25 9.33 -5.10
N ASN A 178 11.07 8.23 -5.83
CA ASN A 178 9.83 7.47 -5.84
C ASN A 178 9.63 6.60 -4.60
N TYR A 179 10.68 5.98 -4.04
CA TYR A 179 10.56 5.28 -2.76
C TYR A 179 10.57 6.26 -1.58
N THR A 180 11.32 7.37 -1.61
CA THR A 180 11.29 8.36 -0.51
C THR A 180 9.92 9.02 -0.39
N ALA A 181 9.21 9.26 -1.50
CA ALA A 181 7.83 9.75 -1.47
C ALA A 181 6.87 8.78 -0.75
N LEU A 182 7.08 7.46 -0.88
CA LEU A 182 6.34 6.45 -0.11
C LEU A 182 6.73 6.48 1.37
N ALA A 183 8.03 6.57 1.70
CA ALA A 183 8.48 6.70 3.09
C ALA A 183 7.87 7.92 3.78
N ASP A 184 7.84 9.07 3.11
CA ASP A 184 7.25 10.29 3.67
C ASP A 184 5.73 10.18 3.80
N GLU A 185 5.06 9.41 2.94
CA GLU A 185 3.63 9.09 3.11
C GLU A 185 3.38 8.16 4.30
N LEU A 186 4.21 7.14 4.49
CA LEU A 186 4.14 6.22 5.63
C LEU A 186 4.41 6.97 6.95
N ARG A 187 5.44 7.83 6.98
CA ARG A 187 5.79 8.68 8.14
C ARG A 187 4.66 9.64 8.53
N ARG A 188 3.90 10.17 7.56
CA ARG A 188 2.69 11.00 7.83
C ARG A 188 1.53 10.21 8.46
N ASN A 189 1.61 8.88 8.47
CA ASN A 189 0.64 7.97 9.09
C ASN A 189 1.29 7.19 10.25
N ASP A 190 2.33 7.76 10.88
CA ASP A 190 3.09 7.19 12.01
C ASP A 190 3.76 5.82 11.74
N ILE A 191 3.92 5.42 10.47
CA ILE A 191 4.66 4.23 10.07
C ILE A 191 6.10 4.60 9.73
N ILE A 192 7.03 4.08 10.52
CA ILE A 192 8.47 4.24 10.28
C ILE A 192 8.93 3.15 9.30
N VAL A 193 9.70 3.58 8.29
CA VAL A 193 10.49 2.73 7.41
C VAL A 193 11.92 3.27 7.35
N ASP A 194 12.88 2.36 7.28
CA ASP A 194 14.33 2.60 7.34
C ASP A 194 14.84 3.39 6.12
#